data_AF-A0A7X5IQ40-F1
#
_entry.id   AF-A0A7X5IQ40-F1
#
_cell.length_a   1.000
_cell.length_b   1.000
_cell.length_c   1.000
_cell.angle_alpha   90.00
_cell.angle_beta   90.00
_cell.angle_gamma   90.00
#
_symmetry.space_group_name_H-M   'P 1'
#
loop_
_entity.id
_entity.type
_entity.pdbx_description
1 polymer ?
#
loop_
_entity_poly.entity_id
_entity_poly.type
_entity_poly.pdbx_seq_one_letter_code
_entity_poly.pdbx_strand_id
1 'polypeptide(L)'
;MRESIDYAALCTQFNREDVDEVAELITDVLCSTRATLRIGGEELPTAQVKERFYKLDYSHLEYVFDCLRKNTTKIRNIRAYLLTALYNAPATINNYYQAEVQHDFGP
;
A
#
# COMPACT_ATOMS: atom_id res chain seq x y z
N MET A 1 -10.31 -14.49 10.70
CA MET A 1 -11.61 -13.94 10.23
C MET A 1 -11.54 -12.48 9.81
N ARG A 2 -10.75 -11.60 10.46
CA ARG A 2 -10.63 -10.19 10.05
C ARG A 2 -10.06 -9.99 8.64
N GLU A 3 -8.95 -10.64 8.30
CA GLU A 3 -8.31 -10.50 6.98
C GLU A 3 -9.25 -10.85 5.81
N SER A 4 -10.12 -11.84 5.99
CA SER A 4 -11.12 -12.23 4.98
C SER A 4 -12.22 -11.18 4.78
N ILE A 5 -12.56 -10.42 5.83
CA ILE A 5 -13.57 -9.36 5.80
C ILE A 5 -13.00 -8.12 5.12
N ASP A 6 -11.76 -7.75 5.43
CA ASP A 6 -11.07 -6.63 4.79
C ASP A 6 -10.84 -6.86 3.29
N TYR A 7 -10.42 -8.07 2.90
CA TYR A 7 -10.29 -8.42 1.48
C TYR A 7 -11.62 -8.32 0.74
N ALA A 8 -12.70 -8.84 1.33
CA ALA A 8 -14.03 -8.77 0.72
C ALA A 8 -14.51 -7.32 0.58
N ALA A 9 -14.31 -6.48 1.59
CA ALA A 9 -14.64 -5.06 1.54
C ALA A 9 -13.85 -4.33 0.45
N LEU A 10 -12.53 -4.56 0.33
CA LEU A 10 -11.70 -3.97 -0.73
C LEU A 10 -12.18 -4.38 -2.13
N CYS A 11 -12.56 -5.65 -2.31
CA CYS A 11 -13.11 -6.15 -3.57
C CYS A 11 -14.46 -5.53 -3.95
N THR A 12 -15.20 -4.89 -3.03
CA THR A 12 -16.41 -4.14 -3.38
C THR A 12 -16.12 -2.75 -3.93
N GLN A 13 -14.99 -2.15 -3.57
CA GLN A 13 -14.64 -0.77 -3.95
C GLN A 13 -13.61 -0.69 -5.07
N PHE A 14 -12.73 -1.70 -5.15
CA PHE A 14 -11.61 -1.79 -6.07
C PHE A 14 -11.71 -3.03 -6.96
N ASN A 15 -11.00 -3.01 -8.09
CA ASN A 15 -11.02 -4.13 -9.00
C ASN A 15 -10.36 -5.34 -8.32
N ARG A 16 -11.01 -6.51 -8.39
CA ARG A 16 -10.52 -7.70 -7.68
C ARG A 16 -9.10 -8.07 -8.07
N GLU A 17 -8.72 -7.89 -9.33
CA GLU A 17 -7.37 -8.15 -9.82
C GLU A 17 -6.32 -7.26 -9.13
N ASP A 18 -6.62 -5.98 -8.90
CA ASP A 18 -5.72 -5.06 -8.19
C ASP A 18 -5.60 -5.47 -6.71
N VAL A 19 -6.71 -5.89 -6.10
CA VAL A 19 -6.74 -6.35 -4.70
C VAL A 19 -5.93 -7.64 -4.54
N ASP A 20 -6.06 -8.56 -5.48
CA ASP A 20 -5.29 -9.81 -5.51
C ASP A 20 -3.80 -9.54 -5.70
N GLU A 21 -3.42 -8.62 -6.61
CA GLU A 21 -2.03 -8.24 -6.84
C GLU A 21 -1.39 -7.64 -5.58
N VAL A 22 -2.10 -6.75 -4.88
CA VAL A 22 -1.62 -6.17 -3.61
C VAL A 22 -1.50 -7.22 -2.52
N ALA A 23 -2.48 -8.12 -2.39
CA ALA A 23 -2.44 -9.20 -1.40
C ALA A 23 -1.27 -10.17 -1.66
N GLU A 24 -1.01 -10.50 -2.94
CA GLU A 24 0.14 -11.30 -3.35
C GLU A 24 1.46 -10.60 -3.01
N LEU A 25 1.57 -9.30 -3.28
CA LEU A 25 2.74 -8.49 -2.93
C LEU A 25 3.02 -8.47 -1.43
N ILE A 26 1.98 -8.27 -0.60
CA ILE A 26 2.11 -8.30 0.86
C ILE A 26 2.60 -9.69 1.29
N THR A 27 2.02 -10.75 0.73
CA THR A 27 2.41 -12.13 1.03
C THR A 27 3.85 -12.41 0.63
N ASP A 28 4.30 -11.98 -0.55
CA ASP A 28 5.69 -12.14 -1.02
C ASP A 28 6.68 -11.47 -0.06
N VAL A 29 6.38 -10.25 0.40
CA VAL A 29 7.21 -9.52 1.37
C VAL A 29 7.27 -10.26 2.71
N LEU A 30 6.13 -10.68 3.26
CA LEU A 30 6.05 -11.35 4.55
C LEU A 30 6.70 -12.74 4.54
N CYS A 31 6.60 -13.47 3.43
CA CYS A 31 7.22 -14.78 3.24
C CYS A 31 8.66 -14.71 2.69
N SER A 32 9.16 -13.52 2.32
CA SER A 32 10.49 -13.38 1.75
C SER A 32 11.59 -13.88 2.70
N THR A 33 12.52 -14.65 2.15
CA THR A 33 13.73 -15.15 2.84
C THR A 33 14.96 -14.29 2.57
N ARG A 34 14.83 -13.24 1.74
CA ARG A 34 15.93 -12.33 1.41
C ARG A 34 16.36 -11.51 2.62
N ALA A 35 17.63 -11.14 2.70
CA ALA A 35 18.14 -10.27 3.76
C ALA A 35 17.69 -8.81 3.60
N THR A 36 17.61 -8.34 2.35
CA THR A 36 17.18 -6.97 2.00
C THR A 36 16.12 -7.00 0.90
N LEU A 37 15.29 -5.95 0.88
CA LEU A 37 14.32 -5.65 -0.17
C LEU A 37 14.54 -4.23 -0.67
N ARG A 38 14.32 -4.01 -1.97
CA ARG A 38 14.49 -2.69 -2.58
C ARG A 38 13.16 -1.94 -2.57
N ILE A 39 13.08 -0.84 -1.83
CA ILE A 39 11.89 0.00 -1.66
C ILE A 39 12.24 1.43 -2.07
N GLY A 40 11.49 2.03 -3.00
CA GLY A 40 11.74 3.41 -3.44
C GLY A 40 13.13 3.67 -4.04
N GLY A 41 13.85 2.60 -4.44
CA GLY A 41 15.22 2.67 -4.93
C GLY A 41 16.30 2.38 -3.88
N GLU A 42 15.96 2.36 -2.59
CA GLU A 42 16.86 2.06 -1.46
C GLU A 42 16.78 0.58 -1.04
N GLU A 43 17.89 0.00 -0.58
CA GLU A 43 17.91 -1.35 -0.02
C GLU A 43 17.69 -1.31 1.48
N LEU A 44 16.57 -1.89 1.92
CA LEU A 44 16.15 -1.92 3.31
C LEU A 44 16.21 -3.35 3.86
N PRO A 45 16.55 -3.54 5.15
CA PRO A 45 16.49 -4.85 5.79
C PRO A 45 15.07 -5.42 5.71
N THR A 46 14.93 -6.66 5.25
CA THR A 46 13.63 -7.31 5.10
C THR A 46 12.86 -7.32 6.42
N ALA A 47 13.55 -7.48 7.56
CA ALA A 47 12.92 -7.43 8.88
C ALA A 47 12.20 -6.10 9.15
N GLN A 48 12.81 -4.97 8.77
CA GLN A 48 12.21 -3.65 8.90
C GLN A 48 11.00 -3.49 7.96
N VAL A 49 11.12 -3.97 6.72
CA VAL A 49 10.03 -3.95 5.75
C VAL A 49 8.84 -4.75 6.26
N LYS A 50 9.07 -5.98 6.76
CA LYS A 50 8.04 -6.82 7.34
C LYS A 50 7.34 -6.16 8.52
N GLU A 51 8.07 -5.51 9.43
CA GLU A 51 7.46 -4.80 10.56
C GLU A 51 6.48 -3.71 10.10
N ARG A 52 6.81 -2.97 9.03
CA ARG A 52 5.89 -2.00 8.45
C ARG A 52 4.68 -2.65 7.79
N PHE A 53 4.88 -3.76 7.08
CA PHE A 53 3.80 -4.49 6.42
C PHE A 53 2.83 -5.10 7.43
N TYR A 54 3.29 -5.54 8.60
CA TYR A 54 2.42 -6.00 9.69
C TYR A 54 1.56 -4.88 10.31
N LYS A 55 1.90 -3.60 10.09
CA LYS A 55 1.11 -2.44 10.54
C LYS A 55 0.06 -2.02 9.51
N LEU A 56 0.02 -2.66 8.33
CA LEU A 56 -0.98 -2.39 7.33
C LEU A 56 -2.35 -2.85 7.84
N ASP A 57 -3.34 -2.03 7.54
CA ASP A 57 -4.73 -2.23 7.91
C ASP A 57 -5.58 -1.68 6.75
N TYR A 58 -6.89 -1.83 6.81
CA TYR A 58 -7.80 -1.46 5.74
C TYR A 58 -7.57 -0.05 5.19
N SER A 59 -7.46 0.95 6.09
CA SER A 59 -7.25 2.35 5.69
C SER A 59 -5.94 2.57 4.93
N HIS A 60 -4.88 1.82 5.27
CA HIS A 60 -3.62 1.89 4.54
C HIS A 60 -3.76 1.34 3.13
N LEU A 61 -4.50 0.24 2.96
CA LEU A 61 -4.76 -0.35 1.66
C LEU A 61 -5.65 0.54 0.81
N GLU A 62 -6.72 1.10 1.40
CA GLU A 62 -7.61 2.06 0.74
C GLU A 62 -6.83 3.28 0.23
N TYR A 63 -5.96 3.86 1.05
CA TYR A 63 -5.06 4.95 0.64
C TYR A 63 -4.16 4.57 -0.55
N VAL A 64 -3.59 3.36 -0.54
CA VAL A 64 -2.73 2.89 -1.64
C VAL A 64 -3.51 2.72 -2.94
N PHE A 65 -4.72 2.17 -2.89
CA PHE A 65 -5.58 2.05 -4.06
C PHE A 65 -6.07 3.42 -4.57
N ASP A 66 -6.34 4.36 -3.68
CA ASP A 66 -6.71 5.73 -4.06
C ASP A 66 -5.54 6.45 -4.73
N CYS A 67 -4.31 6.29 -4.21
CA CYS A 67 -3.11 6.75 -4.88
C CYS A 67 -2.94 6.13 -6.27
N LEU A 68 -3.20 4.83 -6.41
CA LEU A 68 -3.14 4.13 -7.70
C LEU A 68 -4.15 4.70 -8.70
N ARG A 69 -5.38 4.96 -8.27
CA ARG A 69 -6.43 5.57 -9.11
C ARG A 69 -6.12 7.00 -9.52
N LYS A 70 -5.59 7.80 -8.58
CA LYS A 70 -5.23 9.21 -8.84
C LYS A 70 -3.97 9.33 -9.70
N ASN A 71 -3.11 8.33 -9.74
CA ASN A 71 -1.94 8.32 -10.61
C ASN A 71 -2.31 7.93 -12.06
N THR A 72 -2.62 8.92 -12.90
CA THR A 72 -2.91 8.71 -14.33
C THR A 72 -1.64 8.51 -15.18
N THR A 73 -0.46 8.53 -14.56
CA THR A 73 0.81 8.37 -15.26
C THR A 73 1.06 6.89 -15.55
N LYS A 74 1.59 6.57 -16.73
CA LYS A 74 1.86 5.19 -17.14
C LYS A 74 2.91 4.54 -16.22
N ILE A 75 2.46 3.83 -15.18
CA ILE A 75 3.36 3.17 -14.23
C ILE A 75 4.06 2.02 -14.96
N ARG A 76 5.35 2.17 -15.29
CA ARG A 76 6.13 1.13 -16.00
C ARG A 76 6.38 -0.11 -15.15
N ASN A 77 6.39 0.04 -13.82
CA ASN A 77 6.59 -1.04 -12.88
C ASN A 77 5.62 -0.89 -11.70
N ILE A 78 4.40 -1.41 -11.88
CA ILE A 78 3.32 -1.30 -10.90
C ILE A 78 3.69 -1.93 -9.56
N ARG A 79 4.36 -3.09 -9.58
CA ARG A 79 4.81 -3.78 -8.36
C ARG A 79 5.76 -2.93 -7.52
N ALA A 80 6.78 -2.33 -8.13
CA ALA A 80 7.73 -1.48 -7.40
C ALA A 80 7.06 -0.23 -6.81
N TYR A 81 6.08 0.33 -7.52
CA TYR A 81 5.28 1.44 -7.04
C TYR A 81 4.44 1.03 -5.83
N LEU A 82 3.64 -0.03 -5.94
CA LEU A 82 2.80 -0.56 -4.87
C LEU A 82 3.62 -0.91 -3.63
N LEU A 83 4.74 -1.60 -3.81
CA LEU A 83 5.65 -1.96 -2.72
C LEU A 83 6.14 -0.72 -1.96
N THR A 84 6.48 0.34 -2.69
CA THR A 84 6.90 1.62 -2.12
C THR A 84 5.74 2.34 -1.44
N ALA A 85 4.56 2.32 -2.02
CA ALA A 85 3.36 2.95 -1.46
C ALA A 85 2.93 2.25 -0.17
N LEU A 86 2.85 0.91 -0.16
CA LEU A 86 2.54 0.09 1.01
C LEU A 86 3.53 0.32 2.15
N TYR A 87 4.83 0.35 1.87
CA TYR A 87 5.85 0.60 2.89
C TYR A 87 5.74 1.99 3.54
N ASN A 88 5.30 2.98 2.77
CA ASN A 88 5.16 4.36 3.22
C ASN A 88 3.76 4.68 3.76
N ALA A 89 2.74 3.87 3.45
CA ALA A 89 1.35 4.15 3.80
C ALA A 89 1.15 4.51 5.28
N PRO A 90 1.69 3.78 6.28
CA PRO A 90 1.51 4.15 7.68
C PRO A 90 2.12 5.51 8.07
N ALA A 91 3.15 5.96 7.34
CA ALA A 91 3.80 7.24 7.58
C ALA A 91 3.15 8.39 6.80
N THR A 92 2.60 8.12 5.61
CA THR A 92 2.06 9.16 4.71
C THR A 92 0.55 9.32 4.79
N ILE A 93 -0.19 8.31 5.26
CA ILE A 93 -1.66 8.35 5.36
C ILE A 93 -2.17 9.53 6.19
N ASN A 94 -1.47 9.86 7.29
CA ASN A 94 -1.86 10.98 8.15
C ASN A 94 -1.69 12.31 7.42
N ASN A 95 -0.58 12.49 6.68
CA ASN A 95 -0.39 13.68 5.85
C ASN A 95 -1.40 13.75 4.71
N TYR A 96 -1.79 12.60 4.15
CA TYR A 96 -2.77 12.55 3.07
C TYR A 96 -4.15 13.04 3.51
N TYR A 97 -4.69 12.48 4.59
CA TYR A 97 -5.99 12.92 5.10
C TYR A 97 -5.95 14.35 5.63
N GLN A 98 -4.85 14.81 6.24
CA GLN A 98 -4.68 16.21 6.61
C GLN A 98 -4.69 17.13 5.38
N ALA A 99 -4.01 16.75 4.30
CA ALA A 99 -3.99 17.51 3.06
C ALA A 99 -5.36 17.52 2.36
N GLU A 100 -6.09 16.40 2.33
CA GLU A 100 -7.43 16.34 1.75
C GLU A 100 -8.44 17.19 2.53
N VAL A 101 -8.42 17.14 3.87
CA VAL A 101 -9.24 18.03 4.70
C VAL A 101 -8.87 19.49 4.44
N GLN A 102 -7.59 19.83 4.35
CA GLN A 102 -7.18 21.21 4.08
C GLN A 102 -7.53 21.68 2.66
N HIS A 103 -7.64 20.76 1.69
CA HIS A 103 -8.10 21.04 0.33
C HIS A 103 -9.63 21.22 0.25
N ASP A 104 -10.41 20.47 1.04
CA ASP A 104 -11.87 20.63 1.13
C ASP A 104 -12.27 21.85 1.98
N PHE A 105 -11.39 22.27 2.91
CA PHE A 105 -11.53 23.45 3.77
C PHE A 105 -10.68 24.66 3.33
N GLY A 106 -10.34 24.78 2.04
CA GLY A 106 -9.73 26.00 1.46
C GLY A 106 -10.77 27.11 1.22
N PRO A 107 -10.36 28.41 1.28
CA PRO A 107 -11.01 29.55 1.94
C PRO A 107 -12.40 30.00 1.46
#